data_AF-A0A9D5N6F4-F1
#
_entry.id   AF-A0A9D5N6F4-F1
#
_cell.length_a   1.000
_cell.length_b   1.000
_cell.length_c   1.000
_cell.angle_alpha   90.00
_cell.angle_beta   90.00
_cell.angle_gamma   90.00
#
_symmetry.space_group_name_H-M   'P 1'
#
loop_
_entity.id
_entity.type
_entity.pdbx_description
1 polymer ?
#
loop_
_entity_poly.entity_id
_entity_poly.type
_entity_poly.pdbx_seq_one_letter_code
_entity_poly.pdbx_strand_id
1 'polypeptide(L)'
;MLKVLRMIFRRAPLLVLIILIWIILSVLSIAGRGKAYKSYASEDKFAPGISIFMRGLHDHVLPWSDAKNTGKNRDSAEEPEDSVDTDKTRLASGEEDLPDENEKDAGKDSDSQKDVKENSSEEESDEKSGEEKAVKKESAEDDDQGKEAEEKETKEKDINEKDIDEKDITQKETGEKESSGTDSDSADSSKKDGDQSSEGKETAKSDTQTQKVPARSSTPVVKAKDYGVAQKSYLSPEDTVYNKDTEGLFAPDGTYYSFQKVEDSYFVDALFVGDSRTVGLYEYGGMADTASFLARESTTIYDLFDENEKMDYAARGKKPTERTFEGLLSKTDFGKIYLSVGVNELGVPDTKDFYEEYRKVIRRINKLQPDAIIYIQGIMHVSKDKSSSDPVYNNTAIVQRNQAIATLANGRNIFYIDMNTDLCDEDGNLKKELTGDGIHLKASACELWHKFLCKNAIVLPAAEKAKEDKNTTEASSKKEEAEKAEKEASEKETSEKSTSEKDTSGKE
;
A
#
# COMPACT_ATOMS: atom_id res chain seq x y z
N MET A 1 25.42 -33.06 20.46
CA MET A 1 25.21 -31.60 20.27
C MET A 1 25.55 -31.10 18.87
N LEU A 2 26.82 -31.08 18.42
CA LEU A 2 27.24 -30.33 17.20
C LEU A 2 26.36 -30.50 15.93
N LYS A 3 25.92 -31.72 15.59
CA LYS A 3 25.03 -31.95 14.43
C LYS A 3 23.67 -31.23 14.56
N VAL A 4 23.13 -31.12 15.77
CA VAL A 4 21.87 -30.41 16.07
C VAL A 4 22.09 -28.89 15.97
N LEU A 5 23.20 -28.37 16.51
CA LEU A 5 23.55 -26.95 16.35
C LEU A 5 23.67 -26.57 14.86
N ARG A 6 24.43 -27.34 14.05
CA ARG A 6 24.55 -27.09 12.60
C ARG A 6 23.18 -27.14 11.87
N MET A 7 22.25 -27.97 12.32
CA MET A 7 20.90 -28.03 11.74
C MET A 7 20.07 -26.78 12.08
N ILE A 8 20.14 -26.31 13.34
CA ILE A 8 19.44 -25.09 13.77
C ILE A 8 20.00 -23.86 13.04
N PHE A 9 21.34 -23.71 12.98
CA PHE A 9 22.01 -22.62 12.25
C PHE A 9 21.65 -22.55 10.76
N ARG A 10 21.36 -23.68 10.09
CA ARG A 10 20.93 -23.69 8.68
C ARG A 10 19.43 -23.55 8.46
N ARG A 11 18.58 -23.82 9.46
CA ARG A 11 17.10 -23.78 9.32
C ARG A 11 16.44 -22.54 9.91
N ALA A 12 17.08 -21.88 10.87
CA ALA A 12 16.52 -20.70 11.53
C ALA A 12 17.59 -19.64 11.83
N PRO A 13 18.28 -19.08 10.82
CA PRO A 13 19.37 -18.12 11.02
C PRO A 13 18.93 -16.86 11.76
N LEU A 14 17.72 -16.36 11.50
CA LEU A 14 17.12 -15.23 12.24
C LEU A 14 16.92 -15.54 13.73
N LEU A 15 16.40 -16.71 14.08
CA LEU A 15 16.21 -17.12 15.47
C LEU A 15 17.56 -17.26 16.20
N VAL A 16 18.59 -17.77 15.53
CA VAL A 16 19.96 -17.82 16.06
C VAL A 16 20.52 -16.41 16.25
N LEU A 17 20.31 -15.49 15.30
CA LEU A 17 20.73 -14.09 15.42
C LEU A 17 20.05 -13.39 16.60
N ILE A 18 18.74 -13.57 16.78
CA ILE A 18 17.98 -13.02 17.91
C ILE A 18 18.53 -13.56 19.25
N ILE A 19 18.80 -14.86 19.35
CA ILE A 19 19.39 -15.47 20.55
C ILE A 19 20.80 -14.93 20.82
N LEU A 20 21.64 -14.74 19.79
CA LEU A 20 22.96 -14.14 19.94
C LEU A 20 22.88 -12.68 20.42
N ILE A 21 21.96 -11.88 19.87
CA ILE A 21 21.69 -10.50 20.33
C ILE A 21 21.26 -10.51 21.80
N TRP A 22 20.33 -11.38 22.20
CA TRP A 22 19.90 -11.53 23.59
C TRP A 22 21.05 -11.86 24.55
N ILE A 23 21.97 -12.74 24.14
CA ILE A 23 23.17 -13.08 24.92
C ILE A 23 24.10 -11.87 25.02
N ILE A 24 24.37 -11.17 23.91
CA ILE A 24 25.25 -9.99 23.87
C ILE A 24 24.70 -8.87 24.76
N LEU A 25 23.41 -8.52 24.66
CA LEU A 25 22.77 -7.51 25.50
C LEU A 25 22.80 -7.89 26.99
N SER A 26 22.64 -9.18 27.30
CA SER A 26 22.73 -9.69 28.68
C SER A 26 24.16 -9.59 29.24
N VAL A 27 25.18 -9.88 28.43
CA VAL A 27 26.60 -9.71 28.81
C VAL A 27 26.97 -8.24 28.98
N LEU A 28 26.53 -7.36 28.07
CA LEU A 28 26.71 -5.91 28.17
C LEU A 28 26.08 -5.35 29.45
N SER A 29 24.87 -5.80 29.79
CA SER A 29 24.21 -5.44 31.04
C SER A 29 25.01 -5.88 32.28
N ILE A 30 25.50 -7.13 32.30
CA ILE A 30 26.35 -7.66 33.39
C ILE A 30 27.64 -6.84 33.54
N ALA A 31 28.29 -6.45 32.43
CA ALA A 31 29.45 -5.57 32.47
C ALA A 31 29.12 -4.15 32.99
N GLY A 32 27.94 -3.62 32.64
CA GLY A 32 27.44 -2.32 33.11
C GLY A 32 27.08 -2.26 34.59
N ARG A 33 26.76 -3.40 35.24
CA ARG A 33 26.35 -3.46 36.67
C ARG A 33 27.38 -2.87 37.65
N GLY A 34 28.67 -2.86 37.29
CA GLY A 34 29.74 -2.24 38.08
C GLY A 34 29.90 -0.72 37.87
N LYS A 35 29.19 -0.14 36.89
CA LYS A 35 29.29 1.26 36.45
C LYS A 35 27.88 1.88 36.32
N ALA A 36 27.50 2.31 35.11
CA ALA A 36 26.25 3.00 34.82
C ALA A 36 24.99 2.27 35.30
N TYR A 37 24.97 0.93 35.22
CA TYR A 37 23.78 0.14 35.55
C TYR A 37 23.67 -0.25 37.03
N LYS A 38 24.50 0.33 37.92
CA LYS A 38 24.49 0.03 39.36
C LYS A 38 23.15 0.35 40.02
N SER A 39 22.47 1.43 39.62
CA SER A 39 21.13 1.83 40.09
C SER A 39 19.98 1.00 39.50
N TYR A 40 20.24 0.29 38.40
CA TYR A 40 19.25 -0.54 37.69
C TYR A 40 19.30 -2.02 38.13
N ALA A 41 20.27 -2.39 38.97
CA ALA A 41 20.54 -3.75 39.42
C ALA A 41 19.90 -4.11 40.78
N SER A 42 19.11 -3.21 41.38
CA SER A 42 18.47 -3.40 42.68
C SER A 42 16.96 -3.65 42.54
N GLU A 43 16.54 -4.90 42.70
CA GLU A 43 15.87 -5.39 43.92
C GLU A 43 15.64 -6.90 43.77
N ASP A 44 15.17 -7.33 42.60
CA ASP A 44 15.10 -8.74 42.21
C ASP A 44 16.46 -9.26 41.70
N LYS A 45 16.98 -10.29 42.37
CA LYS A 45 18.25 -10.97 42.02
C LYS A 45 18.12 -11.85 40.77
N PHE A 46 16.91 -12.17 40.33
CA PHE A 46 16.63 -13.00 39.16
C PHE A 46 16.29 -12.19 37.89
N ALA A 47 16.30 -10.85 37.95
CA ALA A 47 16.06 -9.97 36.81
C ALA A 47 16.98 -10.31 35.61
N PRO A 48 16.42 -10.70 34.44
CA PRO A 48 17.21 -11.05 33.25
C PRO A 48 18.08 -9.88 32.79
N GLY A 49 19.31 -10.16 32.31
CA GLY A 49 20.27 -9.12 31.93
C GLY A 49 19.70 -8.11 30.92
N ILE A 50 18.92 -8.61 29.94
CA ILE A 50 18.24 -7.77 28.94
C ILE A 50 17.23 -6.76 29.53
N SER A 51 16.51 -7.07 30.63
CA SER A 51 15.54 -6.12 31.19
C SER A 51 16.22 -4.93 31.88
N ILE A 52 17.38 -5.16 32.51
CA ILE A 52 18.24 -4.10 33.04
C ILE A 52 18.81 -3.26 31.90
N PHE A 53 19.18 -3.87 30.76
CA PHE A 53 19.64 -3.12 29.58
C PHE A 53 18.54 -2.22 29.02
N MET A 54 17.31 -2.72 28.87
CA MET A 54 16.19 -1.94 28.34
C MET A 54 15.78 -0.80 29.27
N ARG A 55 15.85 -0.99 30.60
CA ARG A 55 15.63 0.11 31.57
C ARG A 55 16.70 1.19 31.47
N GLY A 56 17.97 0.82 31.31
CA GLY A 56 19.04 1.79 31.05
C GLY A 56 18.80 2.56 29.75
N LEU A 57 18.48 1.87 28.66
CA LEU A 57 18.22 2.46 27.35
C LEU A 57 17.01 3.40 27.33
N HIS A 58 15.94 3.05 28.04
CA HIS A 58 14.74 3.89 28.24
C HIS A 58 15.12 5.24 28.88
N ASP A 59 15.98 5.21 29.90
CA ASP A 59 16.48 6.40 30.60
C ASP A 59 17.68 7.06 29.87
N HIS A 60 17.96 6.65 28.63
CA HIS A 60 19.10 7.08 27.79
C HIS A 60 20.50 6.85 28.39
N VAL A 61 20.62 5.91 29.34
CA VAL A 61 21.89 5.47 29.95
C VAL A 61 22.39 4.21 29.25
N LEU A 62 23.65 4.20 28.82
CA LEU A 62 24.29 3.03 28.19
C LEU A 62 25.24 2.31 29.18
N PRO A 63 25.60 1.03 28.97
CA PRO A 63 26.42 0.26 29.91
C PRO A 63 27.82 0.87 30.16
N TRP A 64 28.28 1.69 29.22
CA TRP A 64 29.58 2.38 29.23
C TRP A 64 29.48 3.89 29.52
N SER A 65 28.28 4.42 29.82
CA SER A 65 28.10 5.81 30.25
C SER A 65 28.80 6.10 31.59
N ASP A 66 29.23 7.34 31.79
CA ASP A 66 29.79 7.76 33.07
C ASP A 66 28.71 7.87 34.15
N ALA A 67 28.92 7.16 35.26
CA ALA A 67 28.02 7.11 36.42
C ALA A 67 27.89 8.45 37.21
N LYS A 68 28.39 9.55 36.65
CA LYS A 68 28.21 10.92 37.17
C LYS A 68 26.96 11.63 36.61
N ASN A 69 26.41 11.17 35.48
CA ASN A 69 25.21 11.78 34.87
C ASN A 69 23.89 11.07 35.22
N THR A 70 23.93 9.88 35.84
CA THR A 70 22.78 8.98 36.04
C THR A 70 21.85 9.38 37.20
N GLY A 71 21.71 10.68 37.49
CA GLY A 71 21.06 11.16 38.72
C GLY A 71 20.20 12.43 38.59
N LYS A 72 19.94 12.94 37.37
CA LYS A 72 19.31 14.26 37.18
C LYS A 72 17.83 14.27 36.75
N ASN A 73 17.26 13.12 36.37
CA ASN A 73 15.88 13.00 35.88
C ASN A 73 15.02 12.07 36.77
N ARG A 74 15.05 12.26 38.10
CA ARG A 74 14.18 11.48 39.02
C ARG A 74 13.12 12.28 39.78
N ASP A 75 13.23 13.60 39.79
CA ASP A 75 12.28 14.51 40.45
C ASP A 75 11.56 15.39 39.40
N SER A 76 10.66 14.82 38.60
CA SER A 76 9.66 15.54 37.76
C SER A 76 8.68 14.56 37.08
N ALA A 77 7.83 13.89 37.86
CA ALA A 77 6.71 13.10 37.35
C ALA A 77 5.65 12.90 38.45
N GLU A 78 4.73 13.86 38.58
CA GLU A 78 3.50 13.67 39.35
C GLU A 78 2.43 13.07 38.42
N GLU A 79 1.86 11.92 38.79
CA GLU A 79 0.63 11.41 38.18
C GLU A 79 -0.60 11.92 38.96
N PRO A 80 -1.77 12.08 38.31
CA PRO A 80 -2.95 12.66 38.96
C PRO A 80 -3.64 11.64 39.87
N GLU A 81 -3.76 11.96 41.16
CA GLU A 81 -4.67 11.24 42.05
C GLU A 81 -6.11 11.75 41.90
N ASP A 82 -7.03 10.82 41.66
CA ASP A 82 -8.48 11.01 41.72
C ASP A 82 -9.05 10.10 42.80
N SER A 83 -9.78 10.64 43.78
CA SER A 83 -11.12 10.16 44.18
C SER A 83 -11.59 10.56 45.61
N VAL A 84 -12.92 10.62 45.75
CA VAL A 84 -13.76 10.59 46.97
C VAL A 84 -13.66 11.76 47.98
N ASP A 85 -14.52 12.75 47.78
CA ASP A 85 -15.04 13.66 48.81
C ASP A 85 -15.83 12.90 49.90
N THR A 86 -15.59 13.21 51.19
CA THR A 86 -16.53 12.91 52.29
C THR A 86 -16.61 14.00 53.38
N ASP A 87 -17.59 14.88 53.21
CA ASP A 87 -18.55 15.33 54.23
C ASP A 87 -18.16 16.40 55.28
N LYS A 88 -18.80 17.59 55.15
CA LYS A 88 -19.17 18.59 56.18
C LYS A 88 -18.03 19.20 57.06
N THR A 89 -18.03 20.50 57.37
CA THR A 89 -19.19 21.28 57.84
C THR A 89 -18.96 22.81 57.85
N ARG A 90 -20.02 23.59 57.57
CA ARG A 90 -20.41 24.89 58.19
C ARG A 90 -19.54 26.17 58.04
N LEU A 91 -20.27 27.24 57.63
CA LEU A 91 -20.13 28.68 57.99
C LEU A 91 -18.91 29.46 57.46
N ALA A 92 -19.01 30.74 57.08
CA ALA A 92 -20.17 31.60 56.74
C ALA A 92 -19.69 32.93 56.09
N SER A 93 -20.61 33.61 55.36
CA SER A 93 -20.69 35.07 55.11
C SER A 93 -19.46 35.85 54.59
N GLY A 94 -19.65 36.63 53.52
CA GLY A 94 -18.68 37.65 53.07
C GLY A 94 -18.94 38.14 51.65
N GLU A 95 -19.80 39.15 51.49
CA GLU A 95 -20.01 39.90 50.24
C GLU A 95 -18.89 40.93 49.98
N GLU A 96 -18.93 41.53 48.77
CA GLU A 96 -18.34 42.84 48.39
C GLU A 96 -16.80 42.93 48.20
N ASP A 97 -16.27 43.68 47.21
CA ASP A 97 -16.90 44.28 46.01
C ASP A 97 -15.87 44.54 44.88
N LEU A 98 -16.35 44.93 43.70
CA LEU A 98 -15.58 45.56 42.60
C LEU A 98 -15.50 47.09 42.83
N PRO A 99 -14.46 47.84 42.36
CA PRO A 99 -14.35 48.09 40.91
C PRO A 99 -12.95 48.28 40.28
N ASP A 100 -13.00 48.04 38.97
CA ASP A 100 -12.30 48.66 37.84
C ASP A 100 -11.87 50.14 37.99
N GLU A 101 -10.72 50.50 37.41
CA GLU A 101 -10.60 51.64 36.46
C GLU A 101 -9.25 51.66 35.70
N ASN A 102 -9.33 51.86 34.37
CA ASN A 102 -8.68 52.90 33.54
C ASN A 102 -7.30 53.52 33.93
N GLU A 103 -6.43 54.00 33.01
CA GLU A 103 -6.60 54.32 31.58
C GLU A 103 -5.28 54.29 30.75
N LYS A 104 -5.39 54.71 29.48
CA LYS A 104 -4.41 54.79 28.36
C LYS A 104 -3.13 55.61 28.64
N ASP A 105 -2.02 55.28 27.96
CA ASP A 105 -1.42 55.98 26.79
C ASP A 105 -0.05 55.31 26.46
N ALA A 106 0.31 54.81 25.26
CA ALA A 106 0.33 55.32 23.87
C ALA A 106 1.65 56.03 23.45
N GLY A 107 2.54 55.27 22.80
CA GLY A 107 3.66 55.80 21.99
C GLY A 107 4.95 56.15 22.76
N LYS A 108 6.07 56.45 22.07
CA LYS A 108 6.46 56.25 20.65
C LYS A 108 7.97 56.51 20.50
N ASP A 109 8.62 55.92 19.48
CA ASP A 109 9.97 56.30 18.98
C ASP A 109 11.16 56.12 19.97
N SER A 110 12.45 56.04 19.59
CA SER A 110 13.09 55.60 18.33
C SER A 110 14.61 55.40 18.50
N ASP A 111 15.15 54.32 17.89
CA ASP A 111 16.44 54.25 17.17
C ASP A 111 17.81 54.45 17.88
N SER A 112 18.83 53.92 17.20
CA SER A 112 20.27 54.24 17.21
C SER A 112 21.20 53.60 18.25
N GLN A 113 22.19 52.88 17.70
CA GLN A 113 23.34 52.25 18.38
C GLN A 113 24.36 53.28 18.89
N LYS A 114 25.17 52.90 19.89
CA LYS A 114 26.63 52.78 19.67
C LYS A 114 27.41 52.03 20.76
N ASP A 115 28.58 51.57 20.33
CA ASP A 115 29.53 50.68 21.00
C ASP A 115 30.34 51.37 22.11
N VAL A 116 30.94 50.57 23.02
CA VAL A 116 32.43 50.46 23.18
C VAL A 116 32.83 49.38 24.22
N LYS A 117 33.85 48.60 23.82
CA LYS A 117 34.99 47.92 24.52
C LYS A 117 35.15 48.10 26.06
N GLU A 118 35.89 47.31 26.85
CA GLU A 118 36.92 46.23 26.69
C GLU A 118 37.14 45.55 28.10
N ASN A 119 37.97 44.54 28.41
CA ASN A 119 38.99 43.71 27.73
C ASN A 119 39.24 42.38 28.51
N SER A 120 39.88 41.38 27.88
CA SER A 120 40.75 40.30 28.50
C SER A 120 40.15 39.32 29.53
N SER A 121 40.68 38.11 29.75
CA SER A 121 41.87 37.38 29.25
C SER A 121 41.46 35.92 28.92
N GLU A 122 41.92 35.27 27.84
CA GLU A 122 43.27 34.77 27.56
C GLU A 122 43.82 33.79 28.62
N GLU A 123 43.97 32.51 28.24
CA GLU A 123 45.29 31.84 28.16
C GLU A 123 45.24 30.67 27.15
N GLU A 124 46.38 30.32 26.54
CA GLU A 124 46.50 29.47 25.34
C GLU A 124 47.76 28.59 25.45
N SER A 125 47.78 27.39 24.82
CA SER A 125 49.04 26.64 24.61
C SER A 125 48.96 25.60 23.47
N ASP A 126 49.83 25.78 22.47
CA ASP A 126 50.21 24.83 21.40
C ASP A 126 50.96 23.57 21.95
N GLU A 127 51.37 22.50 21.22
CA GLU A 127 51.91 22.39 19.85
C GLU A 127 51.73 21.05 19.11
N LYS A 128 51.56 21.19 17.78
CA LYS A 128 52.12 20.46 16.60
C LYS A 128 52.50 18.95 16.57
N SER A 129 52.39 18.47 15.32
CA SER A 129 53.05 17.34 14.63
C SER A 129 52.35 15.96 14.69
N GLY A 130 52.34 15.13 13.63
CA GLY A 130 52.58 15.42 12.19
C GLY A 130 53.47 14.40 11.46
N GLU A 131 52.89 13.53 10.63
CA GLU A 131 53.58 12.82 9.54
C GLU A 131 52.59 12.27 8.49
N GLU A 132 53.02 12.12 7.24
CA GLU A 132 52.29 11.38 6.19
C GLU A 132 52.65 9.89 6.20
N LYS A 133 51.76 9.03 5.66
CA LYS A 133 52.19 7.91 4.80
C LYS A 133 51.03 7.32 3.97
N ALA A 134 51.18 7.38 2.65
CA ALA A 134 50.49 6.47 1.74
C ALA A 134 51.30 5.18 1.56
N VAL A 135 50.62 4.04 1.39
CA VAL A 135 51.26 2.77 0.96
C VAL A 135 50.42 2.15 -0.16
N LYS A 136 51.10 1.78 -1.25
CA LYS A 136 50.53 1.14 -2.44
C LYS A 136 51.58 0.21 -3.05
N LYS A 137 51.41 -1.11 -2.93
CA LYS A 137 52.15 -2.22 -3.55
C LYS A 137 51.59 -3.54 -2.99
N GLU A 138 51.65 -4.70 -3.66
CA GLU A 138 51.75 -5.02 -5.09
C GLU A 138 51.33 -6.49 -5.30
N SER A 139 51.27 -6.94 -6.56
CA SER A 139 50.95 -8.32 -6.95
C SER A 139 52.14 -9.29 -6.86
N ALA A 140 51.85 -10.58 -6.66
CA ALA A 140 52.71 -11.69 -7.06
C ALA A 140 51.88 -12.97 -7.28
N GLU A 141 52.12 -13.66 -8.40
CA GLU A 141 51.80 -15.08 -8.63
C GLU A 141 52.84 -15.98 -7.87
N ASP A 142 52.85 -17.31 -7.84
CA ASP A 142 52.39 -18.31 -8.82
C ASP A 142 52.27 -19.76 -8.25
N ASP A 143 51.88 -20.71 -9.12
CA ASP A 143 52.10 -22.19 -9.11
C ASP A 143 51.46 -23.17 -8.07
N ASP A 144 50.45 -23.89 -8.59
CA ASP A 144 50.32 -25.37 -8.74
C ASP A 144 50.83 -26.37 -7.65
N GLN A 145 49.92 -27.22 -7.13
CA GLN A 145 49.86 -28.68 -7.41
C GLN A 145 48.83 -29.44 -6.53
N GLY A 146 48.12 -30.41 -7.13
CA GLY A 146 47.39 -31.46 -6.39
C GLY A 146 46.04 -31.88 -7.00
N LYS A 147 46.01 -33.01 -7.71
CA LYS A 147 44.77 -33.62 -8.24
C LYS A 147 44.19 -34.64 -7.27
N GLU A 148 42.85 -34.72 -7.22
CA GLU A 148 42.14 -36.00 -7.31
C GLU A 148 40.73 -35.75 -7.88
N ALA A 149 40.08 -36.77 -8.46
CA ALA A 149 38.88 -36.60 -9.27
C ALA A 149 37.97 -37.84 -9.23
N GLU A 150 36.67 -37.65 -9.44
CA GLU A 150 35.78 -38.69 -9.98
C GLU A 150 34.58 -38.06 -10.71
N GLU A 151 33.90 -38.83 -11.56
CA GLU A 151 33.10 -38.33 -12.70
C GLU A 151 31.57 -38.31 -12.43
N LYS A 152 30.80 -37.58 -13.27
CA LYS A 152 30.00 -38.26 -14.33
C LYS A 152 29.30 -37.37 -15.37
N GLU A 153 29.64 -37.66 -16.62
CA GLU A 153 28.78 -37.71 -17.83
C GLU A 153 27.78 -36.58 -18.14
N THR A 154 28.22 -35.67 -19.03
CA THR A 154 27.37 -35.08 -20.08
C THR A 154 27.39 -35.96 -21.34
N LYS A 155 26.34 -35.91 -22.18
CA LYS A 155 26.38 -36.41 -23.57
C LYS A 155 25.61 -35.48 -24.51
N GLU A 156 26.24 -35.15 -25.64
CA GLU A 156 25.71 -34.28 -26.70
C GLU A 156 24.86 -35.05 -27.72
N LYS A 157 24.18 -34.32 -28.61
CA LYS A 157 24.22 -34.59 -30.07
C LYS A 157 23.64 -33.45 -30.92
N ASP A 158 24.43 -32.97 -31.87
CA ASP A 158 23.99 -32.09 -32.96
C ASP A 158 23.20 -32.84 -34.03
N ILE A 159 22.29 -32.15 -34.73
CA ILE A 159 21.98 -32.34 -36.17
C ILE A 159 21.79 -30.95 -36.82
N ASN A 160 22.09 -30.86 -38.11
CA ASN A 160 22.27 -29.65 -38.92
C ASN A 160 21.01 -29.21 -39.71
N GLU A 161 21.04 -28.01 -40.32
CA GLU A 161 20.01 -27.50 -41.24
C GLU A 161 19.88 -28.31 -42.56
N LYS A 162 18.67 -28.34 -43.18
CA LYS A 162 18.40 -27.71 -44.51
C LYS A 162 17.03 -27.98 -45.18
N ASP A 163 16.63 -26.99 -45.99
CA ASP A 163 15.83 -26.97 -47.25
C ASP A 163 14.41 -27.63 -47.34
N ILE A 164 13.40 -26.87 -47.83
CA ILE A 164 12.42 -27.20 -48.92
C ILE A 164 11.37 -26.06 -49.15
N ASP A 165 10.82 -25.97 -50.38
CA ASP A 165 10.13 -24.81 -51.00
C ASP A 165 8.58 -24.65 -50.83
N GLU A 166 8.16 -23.37 -50.71
CA GLU A 166 7.23 -22.54 -51.54
C GLU A 166 5.98 -23.07 -52.32
N LYS A 167 5.04 -22.12 -52.57
CA LYS A 167 3.88 -22.05 -53.53
C LYS A 167 2.53 -22.64 -53.10
N ASP A 168 1.36 -22.06 -53.42
CA ASP A 168 0.89 -20.78 -54.05
C ASP A 168 -0.54 -20.48 -53.45
N ILE A 169 -1.49 -19.59 -53.84
CA ILE A 169 -1.81 -18.77 -55.03
C ILE A 169 -2.26 -17.37 -54.53
N THR A 170 -1.44 -16.32 -54.57
CA THR A 170 -1.34 -15.24 -55.59
C THR A 170 -2.63 -14.52 -56.08
N GLN A 171 -2.68 -13.19 -55.89
CA GLN A 171 -2.74 -12.14 -56.95
C GLN A 171 -2.68 -10.73 -56.29
N LYS A 172 -1.61 -9.95 -56.52
CA LYS A 172 -1.36 -8.96 -57.62
C LYS A 172 -2.14 -7.63 -57.41
N GLU A 173 -1.43 -6.53 -57.08
CA GLU A 173 -0.79 -5.55 -57.99
C GLU A 173 -1.78 -4.50 -58.53
N THR A 174 -1.45 -3.22 -58.78
CA THR A 174 -0.15 -2.52 -58.89
C THR A 174 -0.14 -1.23 -58.03
N GLY A 175 0.95 -0.46 -58.05
CA GLY A 175 1.02 0.90 -57.51
C GLY A 175 2.03 1.75 -58.29
N GLU A 176 2.03 3.06 -58.08
CA GLU A 176 2.97 3.99 -58.72
C GLU A 176 3.27 5.21 -57.84
N LYS A 177 4.33 5.96 -58.17
CA LYS A 177 4.74 7.21 -57.50
C LYS A 177 4.43 8.39 -58.41
N GLU A 178 4.20 9.59 -57.87
CA GLU A 178 5.20 10.69 -57.97
C GLU A 178 4.81 12.00 -57.26
N SER A 179 5.75 12.96 -57.34
CA SER A 179 5.95 14.17 -56.54
C SER A 179 5.03 15.38 -56.79
N SER A 180 5.22 16.41 -55.95
CA SER A 180 4.82 17.83 -56.12
C SER A 180 3.33 18.17 -55.99
N GLY A 181 2.94 19.39 -55.62
CA GLY A 181 3.73 20.50 -55.06
C GLY A 181 3.02 21.86 -55.08
N THR A 182 3.16 22.63 -53.98
CA THR A 182 2.98 24.10 -53.86
C THR A 182 1.64 24.79 -54.24
N ASP A 183 1.11 25.50 -53.24
CA ASP A 183 0.67 26.92 -53.26
C ASP A 183 -0.80 27.37 -53.27
N SER A 184 -0.97 28.49 -52.55
CA SER A 184 -2.02 29.53 -52.57
C SER A 184 -3.38 29.29 -51.87
N ASP A 185 -3.60 30.12 -50.81
CA ASP A 185 -4.71 31.06 -50.61
C ASP A 185 -6.19 30.61 -50.60
N SER A 186 -7.14 31.32 -49.96
CA SER A 186 -7.14 32.27 -48.82
C SER A 186 -8.60 32.69 -48.55
N ALA A 187 -8.94 33.07 -47.30
CA ALA A 187 -10.19 33.80 -46.93
C ALA A 187 -11.54 33.06 -47.22
N ASP A 188 -12.72 33.53 -46.78
CA ASP A 188 -13.14 34.18 -45.52
C ASP A 188 -14.69 34.10 -45.41
N SER A 189 -15.22 33.98 -44.19
CA SER A 189 -16.64 34.18 -43.82
C SER A 189 -17.70 33.27 -44.51
N SER A 190 -18.98 33.20 -44.12
CA SER A 190 -19.67 33.05 -42.82
C SER A 190 -21.18 32.91 -43.11
N LYS A 191 -21.96 32.32 -42.18
CA LYS A 191 -23.44 32.46 -42.02
C LYS A 191 -24.43 31.76 -43.00
N LYS A 192 -24.98 30.65 -42.46
CA LYS A 192 -26.40 30.44 -42.07
C LYS A 192 -27.50 29.98 -43.07
N ASP A 193 -28.22 28.97 -42.55
CA ASP A 193 -29.67 28.66 -42.64
C ASP A 193 -30.31 28.26 -43.99
N GLY A 194 -30.82 27.01 -44.06
CA GLY A 194 -31.72 26.52 -45.13
C GLY A 194 -31.88 24.99 -45.11
N ASP A 195 -33.07 24.49 -44.81
CA ASP A 195 -33.41 23.05 -44.72
C ASP A 195 -33.73 22.43 -46.11
N GLN A 196 -33.31 21.17 -46.35
CA GLN A 196 -34.21 20.00 -46.54
C GLN A 196 -33.62 18.83 -47.39
N SER A 197 -33.60 17.64 -46.78
CA SER A 197 -33.57 16.26 -47.34
C SER A 197 -32.76 15.90 -48.62
N SER A 198 -31.82 14.95 -48.52
CA SER A 198 -32.01 13.51 -48.88
C SER A 198 -30.68 12.77 -49.09
N GLU A 199 -30.56 11.55 -48.56
CA GLU A 199 -29.63 10.44 -48.97
C GLU A 199 -28.11 10.74 -49.15
N GLY A 200 -27.18 9.94 -48.64
CA GLY A 200 -27.30 8.69 -47.89
C GLY A 200 -26.07 7.78 -48.07
N LYS A 201 -25.01 7.99 -47.29
CA LYS A 201 -23.94 6.97 -47.15
C LYS A 201 -23.18 7.11 -45.83
N GLU A 202 -23.29 6.09 -44.98
CA GLU A 202 -22.59 6.03 -43.70
C GLU A 202 -21.08 5.81 -43.91
N THR A 203 -20.27 6.52 -43.11
CA THR A 203 -18.91 6.11 -42.76
C THR A 203 -18.80 6.20 -41.25
N ALA A 204 -18.66 5.04 -40.60
CA ALA A 204 -18.71 4.95 -39.14
C ALA A 204 -17.47 5.59 -38.50
N LYS A 205 -17.60 6.85 -38.05
CA LYS A 205 -16.68 7.43 -37.07
C LYS A 205 -17.00 6.89 -35.70
N SER A 206 -16.03 6.25 -35.06
CA SER A 206 -16.06 5.97 -33.62
C SER A 206 -15.82 7.28 -32.86
N ASP A 207 -16.87 8.10 -32.72
CA ASP A 207 -16.84 9.28 -31.84
C ASP A 207 -16.80 8.81 -30.38
N THR A 208 -15.58 8.61 -29.86
CA THR A 208 -15.33 8.25 -28.46
C THR A 208 -15.67 9.42 -27.54
N GLN A 209 -16.96 9.62 -27.28
CA GLN A 209 -17.44 10.55 -26.27
C GLN A 209 -16.81 10.19 -24.93
N THR A 210 -15.93 11.06 -24.44
CA THR A 210 -15.29 10.89 -23.13
C THR A 210 -16.33 11.18 -22.05
N GLN A 211 -17.10 10.15 -21.68
CA GLN A 211 -18.05 10.22 -20.58
C GLN A 211 -17.35 10.72 -19.31
N LYS A 212 -17.94 11.73 -18.66
CA LYS A 212 -17.33 12.41 -17.52
C LYS A 212 -18.01 11.97 -16.23
N VAL A 213 -17.31 11.14 -15.46
CA VAL A 213 -17.72 10.69 -14.11
C VAL A 213 -18.18 11.90 -13.28
N PRO A 214 -19.40 11.87 -12.68
CA PRO A 214 -19.90 13.00 -11.91
C PRO A 214 -19.07 13.31 -10.65
N ALA A 215 -19.02 14.58 -10.27
CA ALA A 215 -18.21 15.10 -9.16
C ALA A 215 -18.66 14.67 -7.73
N ARG A 216 -19.48 13.61 -7.63
CA ARG A 216 -19.89 12.95 -6.37
C ARG A 216 -19.74 11.42 -6.42
N SER A 217 -19.21 10.89 -7.51
CA SER A 217 -18.99 9.46 -7.75
C SER A 217 -17.53 9.03 -7.51
N SER A 218 -16.69 9.95 -7.04
CA SER A 218 -15.34 9.72 -6.48
C SER A 218 -14.99 10.91 -5.58
N THR A 219 -14.15 10.69 -4.56
CA THR A 219 -13.57 11.78 -3.77
C THR A 219 -12.43 12.45 -4.55
N PRO A 220 -12.13 13.74 -4.32
CA PRO A 220 -10.92 14.35 -4.86
C PRO A 220 -9.67 13.70 -4.26
N VAL A 221 -8.62 13.52 -5.06
CA VAL A 221 -7.29 13.18 -4.54
C VAL A 221 -6.77 14.35 -3.72
N VAL A 222 -6.40 14.12 -2.46
CA VAL A 222 -5.78 15.15 -1.62
C VAL A 222 -4.41 15.51 -2.19
N LYS A 223 -4.16 16.81 -2.36
CA LYS A 223 -2.83 17.30 -2.73
C LYS A 223 -1.94 17.35 -1.48
N ALA A 224 -0.67 17.07 -1.67
CA ALA A 224 0.37 17.29 -0.68
C ALA A 224 1.40 18.30 -1.19
N LYS A 225 2.11 18.90 -0.25
CA LYS A 225 3.32 19.67 -0.50
C LYS A 225 4.44 18.76 -1.01
N ASP A 226 4.98 19.08 -2.17
CA ASP A 226 6.23 18.47 -2.61
C ASP A 226 7.40 19.08 -1.83
N TYR A 227 8.25 18.20 -1.28
CA TYR A 227 9.49 18.56 -0.58
C TYR A 227 10.72 18.42 -1.49
N GLY A 228 10.55 18.00 -2.75
CA GLY A 228 11.62 17.88 -3.74
C GLY A 228 12.54 16.66 -3.56
N VAL A 229 12.25 15.80 -2.56
CA VAL A 229 13.05 14.61 -2.23
C VAL A 229 12.69 13.36 -3.03
N ALA A 230 11.55 13.36 -3.73
CA ALA A 230 11.00 12.18 -4.38
C ALA A 230 11.87 11.67 -5.53
N GLN A 231 12.20 10.37 -5.51
CA GLN A 231 13.06 9.76 -6.52
C GLN A 231 12.32 9.64 -7.86
N LYS A 232 12.69 10.51 -8.80
CA LYS A 232 12.03 10.67 -10.12
C LYS A 232 11.98 9.40 -10.99
N SER A 233 12.75 8.35 -10.70
CA SER A 233 12.64 7.06 -11.43
C SER A 233 11.37 6.27 -11.09
N TYR A 234 10.63 6.64 -10.05
CA TYR A 234 9.35 6.03 -9.68
C TYR A 234 8.14 6.91 -10.03
N LEU A 235 8.42 8.13 -10.51
CA LEU A 235 7.44 9.08 -11.00
C LEU A 235 7.37 9.00 -12.52
N SER A 236 6.18 8.89 -13.07
CA SER A 236 5.96 9.03 -14.51
C SER A 236 5.93 10.52 -14.89
N PRO A 237 6.15 10.88 -16.17
CA PRO A 237 5.95 12.25 -16.65
C PRO A 237 4.53 12.79 -16.37
N GLU A 238 4.37 14.09 -16.12
CA GLU A 238 3.07 14.70 -15.82
C GLU A 238 2.05 14.60 -16.97
N ASP A 239 2.53 14.44 -18.21
CA ASP A 239 1.75 14.24 -19.42
C ASP A 239 1.44 12.75 -19.72
N THR A 240 1.73 11.84 -18.78
CA THR A 240 1.45 10.40 -18.93
C THR A 240 -0.04 10.13 -19.15
N VAL A 241 -0.40 9.65 -20.34
CA VAL A 241 -1.76 9.24 -20.68
C VAL A 241 -2.02 7.82 -20.18
N TYR A 242 -2.63 7.70 -19.00
CA TYR A 242 -3.10 6.44 -18.44
C TYR A 242 -4.25 5.85 -19.26
N ASN A 243 -4.22 4.53 -19.51
CA ASN A 243 -5.28 3.86 -20.26
C ASN A 243 -6.52 3.63 -19.37
N LYS A 244 -7.54 4.49 -19.52
CA LYS A 244 -8.77 4.45 -18.70
C LYS A 244 -9.77 3.39 -19.14
N ASP A 245 -9.47 2.60 -20.17
CA ASP A 245 -10.34 1.50 -20.57
C ASP A 245 -10.39 0.42 -19.47
N THR A 246 -11.54 0.29 -18.84
CA THR A 246 -11.85 -0.75 -17.85
C THR A 246 -12.56 -1.97 -18.46
N GLU A 247 -12.92 -1.93 -19.75
CA GLU A 247 -13.78 -2.88 -20.50
C GLU A 247 -15.26 -2.90 -20.04
N GLY A 248 -16.18 -2.48 -20.93
CA GLY A 248 -17.65 -2.59 -20.75
C GLY A 248 -18.27 -1.79 -19.59
N LEU A 249 -17.47 -0.99 -18.89
CA LEU A 249 -17.75 -0.56 -17.52
C LEU A 249 -18.29 0.85 -17.35
N PHE A 250 -18.42 1.62 -18.42
CA PHE A 250 -19.24 2.84 -18.43
C PHE A 250 -20.70 2.48 -18.69
N ALA A 251 -21.63 3.14 -17.98
CA ALA A 251 -23.06 2.88 -18.14
C ALA A 251 -23.55 3.41 -19.50
N PRO A 252 -24.12 2.58 -20.41
CA PRO A 252 -24.55 3.05 -21.74
C PRO A 252 -25.70 4.07 -21.70
N ASP A 253 -26.42 4.12 -20.59
CA ASP A 253 -27.51 5.05 -20.27
C ASP A 253 -27.03 6.32 -19.53
N GLY A 254 -25.76 6.38 -19.12
CA GLY A 254 -25.22 7.48 -18.31
C GLY A 254 -25.61 7.42 -16.83
N THR A 255 -26.04 6.27 -16.30
CA THR A 255 -26.34 6.11 -14.87
C THR A 255 -25.04 6.08 -14.04
N TYR A 256 -24.99 6.95 -13.02
CA TYR A 256 -23.92 7.01 -12.02
C TYR A 256 -24.50 7.20 -10.62
N TYR A 257 -23.80 6.71 -9.61
CA TYR A 257 -24.23 6.79 -8.21
C TYR A 257 -23.35 7.77 -7.43
N SER A 258 -23.87 8.30 -6.32
CA SER A 258 -23.15 9.20 -5.42
C SER A 258 -23.04 8.61 -4.02
N PHE A 259 -21.95 8.94 -3.32
CA PHE A 259 -21.74 8.53 -1.94
C PHE A 259 -22.84 9.00 -0.99
N GLN A 260 -23.13 8.15 0.00
CA GLN A 260 -24.17 8.28 1.02
C GLN A 260 -23.63 7.82 2.37
N LYS A 261 -24.21 8.33 3.47
CA LYS A 261 -23.95 7.79 4.80
C LYS A 261 -24.70 6.45 4.97
N VAL A 262 -24.03 5.48 5.58
CA VAL A 262 -24.58 4.19 6.00
C VAL A 262 -24.27 3.91 7.47
N GLU A 263 -24.75 2.77 7.96
CA GLU A 263 -24.38 2.17 9.25
C GLU A 263 -23.68 0.81 8.98
N ASP A 264 -23.01 0.25 9.99
CA ASP A 264 -22.23 -1.00 9.97
C ASP A 264 -22.82 -2.17 9.16
N SER A 265 -24.15 -2.33 9.18
CA SER A 265 -24.86 -3.40 8.46
C SER A 265 -24.69 -3.35 6.93
N TYR A 266 -24.13 -2.27 6.39
CA TYR A 266 -23.73 -2.15 4.98
C TYR A 266 -22.51 -3.00 4.59
N PHE A 267 -21.64 -3.39 5.53
CA PHE A 267 -20.40 -4.13 5.25
C PHE A 267 -20.52 -5.66 5.44
N VAL A 268 -21.71 -6.19 5.70
CA VAL A 268 -21.92 -7.63 5.96
C VAL A 268 -21.59 -8.57 4.79
N ASP A 269 -21.53 -8.02 3.59
CA ASP A 269 -21.20 -8.63 2.30
C ASP A 269 -19.90 -8.04 1.71
N ALA A 270 -19.11 -7.33 2.52
CA ALA A 270 -17.87 -6.67 2.09
C ALA A 270 -16.62 -7.51 2.36
N LEU A 271 -15.70 -7.47 1.40
CA LEU A 271 -14.31 -7.89 1.54
C LEU A 271 -13.38 -6.67 1.54
N PHE A 272 -12.56 -6.54 2.58
CA PHE A 272 -11.44 -5.59 2.62
C PHE A 272 -10.14 -6.32 2.24
N VAL A 273 -9.46 -5.83 1.20
CA VAL A 273 -8.25 -6.44 0.63
C VAL A 273 -7.09 -5.46 0.75
N GLY A 274 -5.96 -5.87 1.34
CA GLY A 274 -4.81 -4.96 1.40
C GLY A 274 -3.61 -5.34 2.24
N ASP A 275 -2.76 -4.32 2.44
CA ASP A 275 -1.46 -4.41 3.12
C ASP A 275 -1.55 -4.33 4.66
N SER A 276 -0.42 -4.06 5.35
CA SER A 276 -0.32 -3.89 6.81
C SER A 276 -1.27 -2.83 7.38
N ARG A 277 -1.64 -1.80 6.61
CA ARG A 277 -2.64 -0.80 7.01
C ARG A 277 -4.03 -1.44 7.09
N THR A 278 -4.34 -2.34 6.17
CA THR A 278 -5.61 -3.10 6.18
C THR A 278 -5.63 -4.17 7.28
N VAL A 279 -4.47 -4.73 7.65
CA VAL A 279 -4.34 -5.51 8.91
C VAL A 279 -4.67 -4.64 10.12
N GLY A 280 -4.15 -3.41 10.19
CA GLY A 280 -4.50 -2.44 11.25
C GLY A 280 -5.98 -2.04 11.28
N LEU A 281 -6.66 -2.03 10.12
CA LEU A 281 -8.12 -1.83 10.05
C LEU A 281 -8.90 -3.04 10.59
N TYR A 282 -8.45 -4.26 10.29
CA TYR A 282 -9.01 -5.49 10.84
C TYR A 282 -8.85 -5.57 12.37
N GLU A 283 -7.65 -5.31 12.88
CA GLU A 283 -7.34 -5.41 14.31
C GLU A 283 -7.98 -4.30 15.16
N TYR A 284 -7.98 -3.04 14.69
CA TYR A 284 -8.32 -1.87 15.51
C TYR A 284 -9.49 -1.01 14.97
N GLY A 285 -10.01 -1.30 13.77
CA GLY A 285 -11.15 -0.57 13.20
C GLY A 285 -12.52 -0.95 13.78
N GLY A 286 -12.59 -2.02 14.58
CA GLY A 286 -13.84 -2.56 15.14
C GLY A 286 -14.70 -3.35 14.16
N MET A 287 -14.22 -3.60 12.93
CA MET A 287 -15.01 -4.18 11.84
C MET A 287 -14.92 -5.71 11.71
N ALA A 288 -14.09 -6.40 12.51
CA ALA A 288 -13.84 -7.84 12.39
C ALA A 288 -15.08 -8.74 12.57
N ASP A 289 -16.07 -8.30 13.37
CA ASP A 289 -17.37 -8.98 13.54
C ASP A 289 -18.46 -8.47 12.57
N THR A 290 -18.14 -7.51 11.70
CA THR A 290 -19.07 -6.86 10.76
C THR A 290 -18.76 -7.16 9.29
N ALA A 291 -17.48 -7.20 8.90
CA ALA A 291 -17.02 -7.40 7.52
C ALA A 291 -16.07 -8.61 7.40
N SER A 292 -15.64 -8.94 6.18
CA SER A 292 -14.57 -9.92 5.94
C SER A 292 -13.29 -9.23 5.45
N PHE A 293 -12.14 -9.80 5.79
CA PHE A 293 -10.82 -9.23 5.48
C PHE A 293 -9.94 -10.28 4.81
N LEU A 294 -9.17 -9.87 3.80
CA LEU A 294 -8.05 -10.61 3.20
C LEU A 294 -6.85 -9.66 3.21
N ALA A 295 -6.03 -9.72 4.24
CA ALA A 295 -4.93 -8.78 4.43
C ALA A 295 -3.62 -9.50 4.80
N ARG A 296 -2.48 -8.85 4.55
CA ARG A 296 -1.16 -9.34 4.95
C ARG A 296 -0.15 -8.19 5.00
N GLU A 297 0.80 -8.24 5.92
CA GLU A 297 1.91 -7.30 5.94
C GLU A 297 2.71 -7.34 4.63
N SER A 298 3.23 -6.18 4.20
CA SER A 298 4.04 -6.01 2.98
C SER A 298 3.39 -6.38 1.64
N THR A 299 2.11 -6.79 1.61
CA THR A 299 1.48 -7.21 0.35
C THR A 299 1.45 -6.11 -0.70
N THR A 300 1.78 -6.48 -1.94
CA THR A 300 1.79 -5.59 -3.11
C THR A 300 0.58 -5.81 -4.02
N ILE A 301 0.35 -4.87 -4.94
CA ILE A 301 -0.59 -5.03 -6.07
C ILE A 301 -0.24 -6.24 -6.96
N TYR A 302 1.04 -6.65 -7.02
CA TYR A 302 1.52 -7.79 -7.81
C TYR A 302 1.23 -9.14 -7.13
N ASP A 303 1.26 -9.21 -5.79
CA ASP A 303 0.96 -10.43 -5.03
C ASP A 303 -0.45 -10.97 -5.32
N LEU A 304 -1.41 -10.07 -5.56
CA LEU A 304 -2.84 -10.37 -5.42
C LEU A 304 -3.34 -11.47 -6.36
N PHE A 305 -2.73 -11.65 -7.52
CA PHE A 305 -3.10 -12.71 -8.48
C PHE A 305 -1.95 -13.68 -8.77
N ASP A 306 -0.92 -13.75 -7.92
CA ASP A 306 0.01 -14.86 -7.91
C ASP A 306 -0.63 -16.08 -7.21
N GLU A 307 -0.62 -17.24 -7.86
CA GLU A 307 -1.20 -18.47 -7.31
C GLU A 307 -0.42 -19.05 -6.12
N ASN A 308 0.84 -18.62 -5.93
CA ASN A 308 1.69 -19.01 -4.82
C ASN A 308 1.45 -18.15 -3.58
N GLU A 309 0.97 -16.91 -3.78
CA GLU A 309 0.82 -15.93 -2.71
C GLU A 309 -0.51 -16.08 -1.98
N LYS A 310 -0.41 -16.15 -0.64
CA LYS A 310 -1.57 -16.28 0.24
C LYS A 310 -1.58 -15.20 1.30
N MET A 311 -2.77 -14.69 1.56
CA MET A 311 -3.04 -13.67 2.56
C MET A 311 -3.97 -14.23 3.63
N ASP A 312 -4.03 -13.58 4.78
CA ASP A 312 -4.84 -14.03 5.90
C ASP A 312 -6.31 -13.64 5.68
N TYR A 313 -7.13 -14.65 5.34
CA TYR A 313 -8.57 -14.48 5.16
C TYR A 313 -9.30 -14.67 6.48
N ALA A 314 -9.77 -13.57 7.07
CA ALA A 314 -10.71 -13.54 8.17
C ALA A 314 -12.13 -13.30 7.64
N ALA A 315 -12.93 -14.36 7.53
CA ALA A 315 -14.37 -14.22 7.40
C ALA A 315 -14.98 -13.61 8.67
N ARG A 316 -16.07 -12.85 8.54
CA ARG A 316 -16.74 -12.14 9.65
C ARG A 316 -16.87 -12.95 10.94
N GLY A 317 -16.25 -12.47 12.02
CA GLY A 317 -16.24 -13.10 13.34
C GLY A 317 -15.64 -14.51 13.35
N LYS A 318 -14.61 -14.76 12.52
CA LYS A 318 -13.83 -16.02 12.45
C LYS A 318 -12.34 -15.70 12.56
N LYS A 319 -11.57 -16.70 12.98
CA LYS A 319 -10.11 -16.61 12.97
C LYS A 319 -9.58 -16.59 11.52
N PRO A 320 -8.49 -15.88 11.23
CA PRO A 320 -7.89 -15.88 9.91
C PRO A 320 -7.45 -17.28 9.47
N THR A 321 -7.46 -17.52 8.15
CA THR A 321 -6.84 -18.69 7.51
C THR A 321 -6.30 -18.31 6.14
N GLU A 322 -5.12 -18.82 5.76
CA GLU A 322 -4.49 -18.52 4.45
C GLU A 322 -5.42 -18.79 3.25
N ARG A 323 -5.54 -17.83 2.32
CA ARG A 323 -6.16 -18.00 1.00
C ARG A 323 -5.38 -17.25 -0.09
N THR A 324 -5.37 -17.79 -1.29
CA THR A 324 -5.10 -16.99 -2.51
C THR A 324 -6.34 -16.14 -2.82
N PHE A 325 -6.16 -14.93 -3.37
CA PHE A 325 -7.29 -14.02 -3.61
C PHE A 325 -8.25 -14.58 -4.67
N GLU A 326 -7.75 -15.06 -5.81
CA GLU A 326 -8.58 -15.70 -6.84
C GLU A 326 -9.28 -16.96 -6.32
N GLY A 327 -8.61 -17.74 -5.48
CA GLY A 327 -9.18 -18.93 -4.84
C GLY A 327 -10.27 -18.62 -3.80
N LEU A 328 -10.34 -17.37 -3.33
CA LEU A 328 -11.43 -16.84 -2.50
C LEU A 328 -12.57 -16.29 -3.37
N LEU A 329 -12.27 -15.37 -4.30
CA LEU A 329 -13.29 -14.74 -5.17
C LEU A 329 -14.01 -15.75 -6.07
N SER A 330 -13.35 -16.85 -6.46
CA SER A 330 -13.98 -17.93 -7.24
C SER A 330 -14.92 -18.84 -6.43
N LYS A 331 -15.12 -18.57 -5.13
CA LYS A 331 -15.82 -19.46 -4.17
C LYS A 331 -16.69 -18.73 -3.14
N THR A 332 -16.73 -17.41 -3.14
CA THR A 332 -17.47 -16.62 -2.16
C THR A 332 -17.81 -15.28 -2.79
N ASP A 333 -19.11 -15.01 -2.89
CA ASP A 333 -19.59 -13.78 -3.50
C ASP A 333 -19.64 -12.64 -2.48
N PHE A 334 -19.08 -11.50 -2.87
CA PHE A 334 -19.03 -10.28 -2.07
C PHE A 334 -19.72 -9.15 -2.83
N GLY A 335 -20.77 -8.56 -2.25
CA GLY A 335 -21.43 -7.40 -2.84
C GLY A 335 -20.54 -6.15 -2.89
N LYS A 336 -19.43 -6.13 -2.12
CA LYS A 336 -18.49 -5.00 -2.06
C LYS A 336 -17.05 -5.50 -1.89
N ILE A 337 -16.10 -4.91 -2.62
CA ILE A 337 -14.67 -5.21 -2.49
C ILE A 337 -13.90 -3.89 -2.34
N TYR A 338 -13.24 -3.70 -1.20
CA TYR A 338 -12.44 -2.52 -0.88
C TYR A 338 -10.96 -2.85 -1.01
N LEU A 339 -10.27 -2.27 -2.00
CA LEU A 339 -8.85 -2.54 -2.27
C LEU A 339 -7.97 -1.40 -1.74
N SER A 340 -7.03 -1.73 -0.84
CA SER A 340 -6.05 -0.82 -0.23
C SER A 340 -4.65 -1.44 -0.27
N VAL A 341 -4.00 -1.33 -1.43
CA VAL A 341 -2.56 -1.59 -1.66
C VAL A 341 -1.98 -0.41 -2.44
N GLY A 342 -0.65 -0.28 -2.46
CA GLY A 342 0.05 0.76 -3.25
C GLY A 342 1.17 1.51 -2.53
N VAL A 343 1.39 1.25 -1.24
CA VAL A 343 2.47 1.87 -0.44
C VAL A 343 3.80 1.10 -0.53
N ASN A 344 3.75 -0.23 -0.66
CA ASN A 344 4.94 -1.09 -0.58
C ASN A 344 5.79 -1.05 -1.86
N GLU A 345 5.18 -0.70 -2.98
CA GLU A 345 5.80 -0.65 -4.32
C GLU A 345 6.29 0.76 -4.65
N LEU A 346 6.23 1.73 -3.74
CA LEU A 346 6.63 3.13 -3.99
C LEU A 346 8.08 3.26 -4.50
N GLY A 347 8.92 2.23 -4.28
CA GLY A 347 10.31 2.15 -4.72
C GLY A 347 10.59 1.22 -5.91
N VAL A 348 9.57 0.57 -6.50
CA VAL A 348 9.61 -0.15 -7.79
C VAL A 348 8.23 -0.80 -8.08
N PRO A 349 7.68 -0.73 -9.31
CA PRO A 349 8.14 0.03 -10.47
C PRO A 349 7.63 1.49 -10.45
N ASP A 350 7.67 2.17 -11.59
CA ASP A 350 7.15 3.53 -11.72
C ASP A 350 5.62 3.59 -11.61
N THR A 351 5.08 4.81 -11.54
CA THR A 351 3.64 5.04 -11.36
C THR A 351 2.78 4.58 -12.56
N LYS A 352 3.36 4.43 -13.76
CA LYS A 352 2.66 3.92 -14.96
C LYS A 352 2.58 2.40 -14.94
N ASP A 353 3.66 1.71 -14.62
CA ASP A 353 3.66 0.25 -14.56
C ASP A 353 2.90 -0.25 -13.31
N PHE A 354 2.93 0.52 -12.21
CA PHE A 354 2.01 0.37 -11.09
C PHE A 354 0.53 0.52 -11.51
N TYR A 355 0.20 1.58 -12.27
CA TYR A 355 -1.16 1.81 -12.75
C TYR A 355 -1.67 0.67 -13.64
N GLU A 356 -0.86 0.20 -14.60
CA GLU A 356 -1.31 -0.86 -15.52
C GLU A 356 -1.47 -2.22 -14.82
N GLU A 357 -0.73 -2.51 -13.74
CA GLU A 357 -1.04 -3.66 -12.88
C GLU A 357 -2.32 -3.45 -12.08
N TYR A 358 -2.48 -2.28 -11.43
CA TYR A 358 -3.70 -1.96 -10.68
C TYR A 358 -4.96 -2.09 -11.56
N ARG A 359 -4.85 -1.66 -12.83
CA ARG A 359 -5.87 -1.81 -13.86
C ARG A 359 -6.16 -3.28 -14.20
N LYS A 360 -5.13 -4.13 -14.33
CA LYS A 360 -5.29 -5.59 -14.53
C LYS A 360 -5.98 -6.26 -13.34
N VAL A 361 -5.57 -5.93 -12.12
CA VAL A 361 -6.19 -6.40 -10.86
C VAL A 361 -7.67 -6.05 -10.82
N ILE A 362 -8.03 -4.78 -11.02
CA ILE A 362 -9.42 -4.30 -11.00
C ILE A 362 -10.28 -5.01 -12.07
N ARG A 363 -9.75 -5.20 -13.29
CA ARG A 363 -10.40 -5.98 -14.35
C ARG A 363 -10.62 -7.44 -13.97
N ARG A 364 -9.64 -8.09 -13.31
CA ARG A 364 -9.77 -9.48 -12.87
C ARG A 364 -10.78 -9.63 -11.74
N ILE A 365 -10.81 -8.71 -10.78
CA ILE A 365 -11.85 -8.64 -9.74
C ILE A 365 -13.23 -8.52 -10.40
N ASN A 366 -13.44 -7.53 -11.29
CA ASN A 366 -14.72 -7.34 -11.97
C ASN A 366 -15.13 -8.53 -12.86
N LYS A 367 -14.18 -9.34 -13.34
CA LYS A 367 -14.50 -10.56 -14.09
C LYS A 367 -14.93 -11.73 -13.18
N LEU A 368 -14.35 -11.83 -11.99
CA LEU A 368 -14.66 -12.88 -11.01
C LEU A 368 -15.90 -12.55 -10.17
N GLN A 369 -16.20 -11.25 -10.02
CA GLN A 369 -17.24 -10.70 -9.16
C GLN A 369 -17.95 -9.55 -9.90
N PRO A 370 -18.76 -9.85 -10.94
CA PRO A 370 -19.33 -8.84 -11.84
C PRO A 370 -20.37 -7.94 -11.18
N ASP A 371 -21.09 -8.46 -10.18
CA ASP A 371 -22.15 -7.76 -9.44
C ASP A 371 -21.62 -7.01 -8.20
N ALA A 372 -20.30 -6.98 -7.98
CA ALA A 372 -19.66 -6.35 -6.84
C ALA A 372 -19.40 -4.85 -7.04
N ILE A 373 -19.58 -4.06 -5.98
CA ILE A 373 -19.13 -2.67 -5.92
C ILE A 373 -17.66 -2.64 -5.49
N ILE A 374 -16.78 -2.25 -6.39
CA ILE A 374 -15.33 -2.15 -6.16
C ILE A 374 -14.97 -0.73 -5.72
N TYR A 375 -14.31 -0.62 -4.56
CA TYR A 375 -13.77 0.62 -4.03
C TYR A 375 -12.24 0.59 -4.11
N ILE A 376 -11.69 1.44 -4.97
CA ILE A 376 -10.26 1.75 -4.99
C ILE A 376 -10.02 2.74 -3.85
N GLN A 377 -9.30 2.32 -2.81
CA GLN A 377 -8.91 3.20 -1.72
C GLN A 377 -7.61 3.92 -2.09
N GLY A 378 -7.61 5.24 -1.95
CA GLY A 378 -6.40 6.06 -2.07
C GLY A 378 -5.34 5.62 -1.06
N ILE A 379 -4.11 5.50 -1.53
CA ILE A 379 -2.94 5.21 -0.70
C ILE A 379 -2.84 6.33 0.33
N MET A 380 -2.89 5.97 1.62
CA MET A 380 -2.74 6.95 2.69
C MET A 380 -1.38 7.62 2.63
N HIS A 381 -1.39 8.95 2.73
CA HIS A 381 -0.22 9.79 2.87
C HIS A 381 0.59 9.40 4.10
N VAL A 382 1.86 9.76 4.08
CA VAL A 382 2.80 9.65 5.19
C VAL A 382 2.91 10.98 5.93
N SER A 383 3.49 10.96 7.13
CA SER A 383 3.71 12.18 7.92
C SER A 383 4.69 13.13 7.25
N LYS A 384 4.66 14.39 7.64
CA LYS A 384 5.58 15.44 7.16
C LYS A 384 7.05 15.07 7.35
N ASP A 385 7.42 14.53 8.50
CA ASP A 385 8.80 14.15 8.84
C ASP A 385 9.30 13.00 7.93
N LYS A 386 8.40 12.07 7.57
CA LYS A 386 8.68 10.97 6.63
C LYS A 386 8.73 11.50 5.18
N SER A 387 7.73 12.27 4.74
CA SER A 387 7.64 12.80 3.38
C SER A 387 8.74 13.79 2.98
N SER A 388 9.45 14.37 3.95
CA SER A 388 10.54 15.32 3.72
C SER A 388 11.94 14.72 3.92
N SER A 389 12.05 13.45 4.30
CA SER A 389 13.33 12.75 4.48
C SER A 389 13.50 11.47 3.67
N ASP A 390 12.41 10.85 3.20
CA ASP A 390 12.44 9.57 2.51
C ASP A 390 12.20 9.72 0.99
N PRO A 391 13.17 9.34 0.13
CA PRO A 391 13.05 9.51 -1.32
C PRO A 391 12.05 8.55 -1.98
N VAL A 392 11.61 7.52 -1.25
CA VAL A 392 10.65 6.51 -1.70
C VAL A 392 9.28 6.73 -1.05
N TYR A 393 9.23 6.70 0.28
CA TYR A 393 7.99 6.81 1.06
C TYR A 393 7.65 8.27 1.32
N ASN A 394 7.18 8.98 0.29
CA ASN A 394 6.78 10.39 0.36
C ASN A 394 5.45 10.68 -0.35
N ASN A 395 4.85 11.82 0.02
CA ASN A 395 3.54 12.22 -0.45
C ASN A 395 3.54 12.64 -1.93
N THR A 396 4.66 13.05 -2.52
CA THR A 396 4.74 13.37 -3.96
C THR A 396 4.49 12.13 -4.81
N ALA A 397 5.13 10.99 -4.48
CA ALA A 397 4.91 9.71 -5.15
C ALA A 397 3.50 9.15 -4.88
N ILE A 398 3.03 9.24 -3.64
CA ILE A 398 1.67 8.80 -3.25
C ILE A 398 0.59 9.60 -4.00
N VAL A 399 0.73 10.92 -4.10
CA VAL A 399 -0.22 11.78 -4.83
C VAL A 399 -0.26 11.44 -6.31
N GLN A 400 0.89 11.19 -6.96
CA GLN A 400 0.89 10.81 -8.39
C GLN A 400 0.21 9.45 -8.61
N ARG A 401 0.46 8.46 -7.74
CA ARG A 401 -0.23 7.15 -7.78
C ARG A 401 -1.72 7.26 -7.54
N ASN A 402 -2.13 8.05 -6.55
CA ASN A 402 -3.54 8.33 -6.26
C ASN A 402 -4.23 9.01 -7.45
N GLN A 403 -3.58 9.98 -8.10
CA GLN A 403 -4.07 10.60 -9.33
C GLN A 403 -4.24 9.58 -10.47
N ALA A 404 -3.30 8.65 -10.64
CA ALA A 404 -3.39 7.61 -11.66
C ALA A 404 -4.56 6.64 -11.37
N ILE A 405 -4.59 5.98 -10.22
CA ILE A 405 -5.61 4.95 -9.91
C ILE A 405 -7.02 5.53 -9.75
N ALA A 406 -7.17 6.80 -9.36
CA ALA A 406 -8.45 7.49 -9.37
C ALA A 406 -9.09 7.57 -10.77
N THR A 407 -8.31 7.45 -11.85
CA THR A 407 -8.86 7.42 -13.22
C THR A 407 -9.50 6.10 -13.63
N LEU A 408 -9.37 5.03 -12.82
CA LEU A 408 -10.06 3.75 -13.02
C LEU A 408 -11.52 3.77 -12.52
N ALA A 409 -11.92 4.77 -11.74
CA ALA A 409 -13.30 4.89 -11.27
C ALA A 409 -14.25 5.19 -12.45
N ASN A 410 -15.33 4.41 -12.56
CA ASN A 410 -16.37 4.60 -13.56
C ASN A 410 -17.63 5.30 -13.00
N GLY A 411 -17.78 5.36 -11.67
CA GLY A 411 -18.94 5.94 -10.99
C GLY A 411 -20.22 5.11 -11.05
N ARG A 412 -20.14 3.88 -11.57
CA ARG A 412 -21.23 2.90 -11.70
C ARG A 412 -21.08 1.76 -10.67
N ASN A 413 -19.99 1.01 -10.76
CA ASN A 413 -19.64 -0.06 -9.82
C ASN A 413 -18.16 -0.01 -9.37
N ILE A 414 -17.32 0.82 -10.00
CA ILE A 414 -15.93 1.08 -9.59
C ILE A 414 -15.83 2.54 -9.15
N PHE A 415 -15.46 2.74 -7.89
CA PHE A 415 -15.44 4.03 -7.20
C PHE A 415 -14.06 4.31 -6.59
N TYR A 416 -13.63 5.57 -6.57
CA TYR A 416 -12.41 5.98 -5.87
C TYR A 416 -12.76 6.73 -4.57
N ILE A 417 -12.21 6.27 -3.45
CA ILE A 417 -12.38 6.89 -2.12
C ILE A 417 -11.02 7.19 -1.49
N ASP A 418 -10.83 8.42 -1.02
CA ASP A 418 -9.56 8.93 -0.50
C ASP A 418 -9.69 9.37 0.96
N MET A 419 -9.22 8.52 1.88
CA MET A 419 -9.26 8.79 3.32
C MET A 419 -8.32 9.94 3.73
N ASN A 420 -7.40 10.36 2.85
CA ASN A 420 -6.53 11.51 3.12
C ASN A 420 -7.34 12.79 3.43
N THR A 421 -8.60 12.86 2.96
CA THR A 421 -9.52 13.97 3.25
C THR A 421 -9.87 14.13 4.74
N ASP A 422 -9.94 13.04 5.52
CA ASP A 422 -10.10 13.08 6.98
C ASP A 422 -8.72 13.05 7.70
N LEU A 423 -7.70 12.40 7.11
CA LEU A 423 -6.39 12.15 7.75
C LEU A 423 -5.35 13.27 7.65
N CYS A 424 -5.40 14.14 6.64
CA CYS A 424 -4.28 15.06 6.35
C CYS A 424 -4.36 16.42 7.07
N ASP A 425 -3.20 17.07 7.21
CA ASP A 425 -3.01 18.47 7.58
C ASP A 425 -3.12 19.41 6.36
N GLU A 426 -2.97 20.74 6.59
CA GLU A 426 -3.07 21.77 5.55
C GLU A 426 -1.93 21.74 4.51
N ASP A 427 -0.74 21.24 4.87
CA ASP A 427 0.35 20.94 3.93
C ASP A 427 0.11 19.59 3.20
N GLY A 428 -1.01 18.89 3.49
CA GLY A 428 -1.42 17.62 2.88
C GLY A 428 -0.66 16.39 3.34
N ASN A 429 -0.18 16.36 4.59
CA ASN A 429 0.54 15.22 5.18
C ASN A 429 -0.30 14.52 6.24
N LEU A 430 -0.03 13.24 6.53
CA LEU A 430 -0.71 12.53 7.61
C LEU A 430 -0.45 13.23 8.96
N LYS A 431 -1.55 13.64 9.62
CA LYS A 431 -1.57 14.27 10.95
C LYS A 431 -0.69 13.52 11.95
N LYS A 432 0.26 14.23 12.57
CA LYS A 432 1.33 13.64 13.42
C LYS A 432 0.79 12.92 14.66
N GLU A 433 -0.33 13.38 15.19
CA GLU A 433 -1.05 12.76 16.30
C GLU A 433 -1.63 11.38 15.95
N LEU A 434 -1.95 11.11 14.67
CA LEU A 434 -2.58 9.86 14.23
C LEU A 434 -1.59 8.70 13.97
N THR A 435 -0.29 8.97 13.89
CA THR A 435 0.75 7.99 13.53
C THR A 435 1.90 7.96 14.55
N GLY A 436 2.64 6.86 14.62
CA GLY A 436 3.82 6.71 15.49
C GLY A 436 5.15 6.67 14.71
N ASP A 437 5.15 6.04 13.53
CA ASP A 437 6.30 5.84 12.64
C ASP A 437 6.28 6.76 11.40
N GLY A 438 5.16 7.46 11.18
CA GLY A 438 4.91 8.28 10.00
C GLY A 438 4.28 7.56 8.81
N ILE A 439 3.98 6.26 8.91
CA ILE A 439 3.44 5.43 7.81
C ILE A 439 2.11 4.76 8.19
N HIS A 440 2.01 4.24 9.41
CA HIS A 440 0.85 3.50 9.92
C HIS A 440 0.00 4.36 10.85
N LEU A 441 -1.31 4.12 10.85
CA LEU A 441 -2.22 4.68 11.84
C LEU A 441 -1.99 3.98 13.19
N LYS A 442 -2.07 4.75 14.28
CA LYS A 442 -2.21 4.19 15.64
C LYS A 442 -3.56 3.46 15.74
N ALA A 443 -3.63 2.43 16.59
CA ALA A 443 -4.87 1.70 16.87
C ALA A 443 -6.06 2.64 17.19
N SER A 444 -5.84 3.69 17.97
CA SER A 444 -6.85 4.71 18.31
C SER A 444 -7.30 5.59 17.14
N ALA A 445 -6.60 5.58 16.01
CA ALA A 445 -6.95 6.31 14.79
C ALA A 445 -7.67 5.42 13.75
N CYS A 446 -7.63 4.08 13.86
CA CYS A 446 -8.30 3.18 12.91
C CYS A 446 -9.83 3.34 12.90
N GLU A 447 -10.43 3.76 14.02
CA GLU A 447 -11.87 4.08 14.09
C GLU A 447 -12.26 5.24 13.14
N LEU A 448 -11.32 6.16 12.82
CA LEU A 448 -11.55 7.20 11.82
C LEU A 448 -11.74 6.60 10.41
N TRP A 449 -11.07 5.48 10.10
CA TRP A 449 -11.19 4.81 8.80
C TRP A 449 -12.56 4.15 8.66
N HIS A 450 -13.02 3.46 9.71
CA HIS A 450 -14.40 2.97 9.75
C HIS A 450 -15.42 4.11 9.60
N LYS A 451 -15.24 5.23 10.33
CA LYS A 451 -16.08 6.43 10.20
C LYS A 451 -16.03 7.07 8.83
N PHE A 452 -14.90 7.02 8.12
CA PHE A 452 -14.77 7.48 6.74
C PHE A 452 -15.52 6.56 5.76
N LEU A 453 -15.37 5.24 5.91
CA LEU A 453 -16.08 4.24 5.09
C LEU A 453 -17.60 4.40 5.22
N CYS A 454 -18.10 4.61 6.45
CA CYS A 454 -19.53 4.87 6.70
C CYS A 454 -20.07 6.18 6.09
N LYS A 455 -19.22 7.12 5.66
CA LYS A 455 -19.62 8.34 4.92
C LYS A 455 -19.63 8.15 3.39
N ASN A 456 -18.85 7.19 2.89
CA ASN A 456 -18.46 7.09 1.47
C ASN A 456 -18.99 5.82 0.79
N ALA A 457 -20.24 5.45 1.10
CA ALA A 457 -20.87 4.22 0.62
C ALA A 457 -21.81 4.46 -0.57
N ILE A 458 -21.91 3.49 -1.47
CA ILE A 458 -22.82 3.49 -2.63
C ILE A 458 -24.01 2.56 -2.36
N VAL A 459 -25.21 3.13 -2.29
CA VAL A 459 -26.45 2.38 -2.10
C VAL A 459 -27.19 2.31 -3.44
N LEU A 460 -27.19 1.13 -4.06
CA LEU A 460 -27.91 0.88 -5.31
C LEU A 460 -29.44 0.86 -5.08
N PRO A 461 -30.26 1.43 -5.98
CA PRO A 461 -31.72 1.36 -5.91
C PRO A 461 -32.26 -0.08 -5.88
N ALA A 462 -33.30 -0.31 -5.06
CA ALA A 462 -33.90 -1.64 -4.86
C ALA A 462 -34.46 -2.31 -6.15
N ALA A 463 -34.64 -1.54 -7.24
CA ALA A 463 -35.07 -2.06 -8.53
C ALA A 463 -33.96 -2.74 -9.34
N GLU A 464 -32.69 -2.61 -8.93
CA GLU A 464 -31.55 -3.22 -9.61
C GLU A 464 -31.21 -4.59 -9.02
N LYS A 465 -31.19 -4.73 -7.70
CA LYS A 465 -31.09 -6.04 -7.01
C LYS A 465 -32.08 -7.07 -7.57
N ALA A 466 -33.35 -6.68 -7.75
CA ALA A 466 -34.38 -7.56 -8.30
C ALA A 466 -34.21 -7.98 -9.79
N LYS A 467 -33.19 -7.44 -10.48
CA LYS A 467 -32.69 -7.91 -11.79
C LYS A 467 -31.42 -8.74 -11.62
N GLU A 468 -30.51 -8.30 -10.76
CA GLU A 468 -29.26 -8.95 -10.36
C GLU A 468 -29.51 -10.36 -9.81
N ASP A 469 -30.43 -10.49 -8.84
CA ASP A 469 -30.91 -11.75 -8.26
C ASP A 469 -31.45 -12.74 -9.32
N LYS A 470 -32.01 -12.21 -10.42
CA LYS A 470 -32.57 -13.04 -11.51
C LYS A 470 -31.50 -13.47 -12.50
N ASN A 471 -30.60 -12.56 -12.90
CA ASN A 471 -29.49 -12.88 -13.79
C ASN A 471 -28.52 -13.89 -13.14
N THR A 472 -28.19 -13.72 -11.86
CA THR A 472 -27.35 -14.68 -11.11
C THR A 472 -28.02 -16.05 -11.00
N THR A 473 -29.32 -16.10 -10.69
CA THR A 473 -30.09 -17.36 -10.67
C THR A 473 -30.10 -18.05 -12.04
N GLU A 474 -30.28 -17.30 -13.14
CA GLU A 474 -30.22 -17.84 -14.51
C GLU A 474 -28.80 -18.22 -14.97
N ALA A 475 -27.75 -17.57 -14.46
CA ALA A 475 -26.38 -17.92 -14.77
C ALA A 475 -25.94 -19.18 -14.01
N SER A 476 -26.30 -19.30 -12.73
CA SER A 476 -26.01 -20.47 -11.90
C SER A 476 -26.68 -21.72 -12.44
N SER A 477 -27.97 -21.65 -12.82
CA SER A 477 -28.69 -22.82 -13.36
C SER A 477 -28.12 -23.30 -14.69
N LYS A 478 -27.77 -22.38 -15.62
CA LYS A 478 -27.09 -22.72 -16.87
C LYS A 478 -25.70 -23.32 -16.64
N LYS A 479 -25.01 -22.96 -15.56
CA LYS A 479 -23.72 -23.54 -15.19
C LYS A 479 -23.88 -24.96 -14.65
N GLU A 480 -24.82 -25.21 -13.74
CA GLU A 480 -25.13 -26.57 -13.24
C GLU A 480 -25.59 -27.49 -14.38
N GLU A 481 -26.40 -26.98 -15.32
CA GLU A 481 -26.90 -27.73 -16.48
C GLU A 481 -25.76 -28.10 -17.45
N ALA A 482 -24.78 -27.21 -17.65
CA ALA A 482 -23.57 -27.47 -18.43
C ALA A 482 -22.62 -28.48 -17.75
N GLU A 483 -22.29 -28.28 -16.46
CA GLU A 483 -21.45 -29.21 -15.69
C GLU A 483 -22.06 -30.62 -15.63
N LYS A 484 -23.39 -30.73 -15.60
CA LYS A 484 -24.12 -32.01 -15.68
C LYS A 484 -24.04 -32.66 -17.07
N ALA A 485 -24.20 -31.89 -18.14
CA ALA A 485 -24.12 -32.39 -19.51
C ALA A 485 -22.71 -32.90 -19.86
N GLU A 486 -21.66 -32.20 -19.43
CA GLU A 486 -20.26 -32.62 -19.61
C GLU A 486 -19.96 -33.93 -18.87
N LYS A 487 -20.53 -34.09 -17.67
CA LYS A 487 -20.42 -35.32 -16.88
C LYS A 487 -21.13 -36.51 -17.53
N GLU A 488 -22.37 -36.33 -17.99
CA GLU A 488 -23.12 -37.37 -18.71
C GLU A 488 -22.45 -37.77 -20.04
N ALA A 489 -21.70 -36.88 -20.68
CA ALA A 489 -20.86 -37.22 -21.84
C ALA A 489 -19.66 -38.11 -21.46
N SER A 490 -18.95 -37.78 -20.37
CA SER A 490 -17.79 -38.56 -19.91
C SER A 490 -18.15 -39.99 -19.44
N GLU A 491 -19.32 -40.16 -18.84
CA GLU A 491 -19.86 -41.48 -18.44
C GLU A 491 -20.27 -42.31 -19.67
N LYS A 492 -20.63 -41.66 -20.79
CA LYS A 492 -20.87 -42.34 -22.08
C LYS A 492 -19.59 -42.86 -22.73
N GLU A 493 -18.57 -42.02 -22.92
CA GLU A 493 -17.31 -42.44 -23.56
C GLU A 493 -16.64 -43.59 -22.80
N THR A 494 -16.66 -43.54 -21.46
CA THR A 494 -16.13 -44.62 -20.62
C THR A 494 -16.95 -45.91 -20.73
N SER A 495 -18.28 -45.82 -20.90
CA SER A 495 -19.12 -47.00 -21.16
C SER A 495 -18.83 -47.66 -22.51
N GLU A 496 -18.75 -46.89 -23.60
CA GLU A 496 -18.52 -47.41 -24.96
C GLU A 496 -17.12 -48.04 -25.10
N LYS A 497 -16.11 -47.45 -24.45
CA LYS A 497 -14.76 -48.03 -24.38
C LYS A 497 -14.75 -49.37 -23.64
N SER A 498 -15.50 -49.49 -22.54
CA SER A 498 -15.61 -50.75 -21.77
C SER A 498 -16.26 -51.91 -22.54
N THR A 499 -17.13 -51.60 -23.53
CA THR A 499 -17.69 -52.62 -24.44
C THR A 499 -16.69 -53.08 -25.50
N SER A 500 -15.75 -52.22 -25.93
CA SER A 500 -14.77 -52.58 -26.97
C SER A 500 -13.70 -53.60 -26.53
N GLU A 501 -13.34 -53.64 -25.24
CA GLU A 501 -12.28 -54.53 -24.74
C GLU A 501 -12.73 -55.98 -24.46
N LYS A 502 -14.03 -56.29 -24.57
CA LYS A 502 -14.57 -57.63 -24.27
C LYS A 502 -14.63 -58.60 -25.44
N ASP A 503 -14.60 -58.12 -26.68
CA ASP A 503 -14.71 -58.98 -27.88
C ASP A 503 -13.34 -59.53 -28.37
N THR A 504 -12.23 -59.15 -27.74
CA THR A 504 -10.86 -59.50 -28.18
C THR A 504 -10.14 -60.55 -27.32
N SER A 505 -10.77 -61.15 -26.31
CA SER A 505 -10.17 -62.22 -25.48
C SER A 505 -10.77 -63.61 -25.73
N GLY A 506 -11.00 -63.95 -27.01
CA GLY A 506 -11.80 -65.11 -27.40
C GLY A 506 -11.29 -65.94 -28.58
N LYS A 507 -10.00 -65.84 -28.95
CA LYS A 507 -9.40 -66.65 -30.02
C LYS A 507 -7.86 -66.69 -29.98
N GLU A 508 -7.30 -67.71 -29.34
CA GLU A 508 -6.33 -68.69 -29.89
C GLU A 508 -6.18 -69.87 -28.93
#